data_AF-A0A3T1B4X5-F1
#
_entry.id   AF-A0A3T1B4X5-F1
#
_cell.length_a   1.000
_cell.length_b   1.000
_cell.length_c   1.000
_cell.angle_alpha   90.00
_cell.angle_beta   90.00
_cell.angle_gamma   90.00
#
_symmetry.space_group_name_H-M   'P 1'
#
loop_
_entity.id
_entity.type
_entity.pdbx_description
1 polymer ?
#
loop_
_entity_poly.entity_id
_entity_poly.type
_entity_poly.pdbx_seq_one_letter_code
_entity_poly.pdbx_strand_id
1 'polypeptide(L)'
;MSHAHHLDAAILVVAVAIGYEVLAALVRDWPARRTLFFLAGAALLVTGLTLDATGFRAHTLQHLLIGMLAPLGLVLGAPVTLLLRTVPRPIARLIGRTLRHRLVHLIANPVTALALNLGGVALLHLTALYPATTREPALALLVHVHFLLSGYLFAWVVAGPDPAPRRPPVPARLVVLGVAIAFHSVFSQLLYAGLIDLPVPDQERRGGAELMYYGGDVAELLLAAALVAGWRPRQGVKTTRTQSSSLFLKMR
;
A
#
# COMPACT_ATOMS: atom_id res chain seq x y z
N MET A 1 -12.70 21.31 17.53
CA MET A 1 -12.52 21.42 16.06
C MET A 1 -11.79 20.20 15.47
N SER A 2 -10.74 19.65 16.12
CA SER A 2 -10.04 18.44 15.65
C SER A 2 -10.95 17.22 15.37
N HIS A 3 -11.86 16.87 16.28
CA HIS A 3 -12.79 15.73 16.09
C HIS A 3 -13.71 15.84 14.86
N ALA A 4 -14.04 17.06 14.41
CA ALA A 4 -14.95 17.24 13.28
C ALA A 4 -14.32 16.72 11.97
N HIS A 5 -13.06 17.06 11.71
CA HIS A 5 -12.39 16.63 10.48
C HIS A 5 -12.18 15.11 10.39
N HIS A 6 -11.90 14.45 11.52
CA HIS A 6 -11.76 13.00 11.57
C HIS A 6 -13.09 12.27 11.37
N LEU A 7 -14.20 12.82 11.91
CA LEU A 7 -15.54 12.30 11.69
C LEU A 7 -15.99 12.48 10.23
N ASP A 8 -15.74 13.66 9.64
CA ASP A 8 -16.02 13.92 8.23
C ASP A 8 -15.26 12.96 7.31
N ALA A 9 -13.98 12.72 7.61
CA ALA A 9 -13.15 11.75 6.89
C ALA A 9 -13.66 10.31 7.06
N ALA A 10 -14.06 9.91 8.27
CA ALA A 10 -14.64 8.58 8.52
C ALA A 10 -15.95 8.38 7.76
N ILE A 11 -16.83 9.39 7.75
CA ILE A 11 -18.08 9.39 6.99
C ILE A 11 -17.78 9.25 5.49
N LEU A 12 -16.79 9.97 4.97
CA LEU A 12 -16.37 9.85 3.58
C LEU A 12 -15.89 8.42 3.26
N VAL A 13 -15.10 7.80 4.15
CA VAL A 13 -14.64 6.42 3.97
C VAL A 13 -15.80 5.44 3.94
N VAL A 14 -16.79 5.59 4.84
CA VAL A 14 -18.01 4.77 4.85
C VAL A 14 -18.81 4.98 3.56
N ALA A 15 -18.96 6.21 3.09
CA ALA A 15 -19.64 6.51 1.84
C ALA A 15 -18.93 5.86 0.64
N VAL A 16 -17.59 5.87 0.61
CA VAL A 16 -16.79 5.18 -0.41
C VAL A 16 -16.96 3.66 -0.31
N ALA A 17 -17.02 3.09 0.90
CA ALA A 17 -17.29 1.66 1.11
C ALA A 17 -18.66 1.25 0.58
N ILE A 18 -19.71 2.02 0.89
CA ILE A 18 -21.05 1.79 0.35
C ILE A 18 -21.05 1.91 -1.18
N GLY A 19 -20.40 2.94 -1.72
CA GLY A 19 -20.27 3.11 -3.17
C GLY A 19 -19.55 1.94 -3.82
N TYR A 20 -18.49 1.41 -3.20
CA TYR A 20 -17.79 0.22 -3.67
C TYR A 20 -18.72 -1.01 -3.69
N GLU A 21 -19.48 -1.26 -2.62
CA GLU A 21 -20.45 -2.37 -2.56
C GLU A 21 -21.52 -2.28 -3.65
N VAL A 22 -22.10 -1.09 -3.82
CA VAL A 22 -23.09 -0.84 -4.87
C VAL A 22 -22.51 -1.16 -6.24
N LEU A 23 -21.29 -0.68 -6.53
CA LEU A 23 -20.62 -0.98 -7.80
C LEU A 23 -20.27 -2.47 -7.94
N ALA A 24 -19.85 -3.13 -6.86
CA ALA A 24 -19.53 -4.56 -6.85
C ALA A 24 -20.76 -5.41 -7.18
N ALA A 25 -21.93 -5.05 -6.66
CA ALA A 25 -23.21 -5.70 -6.94
C ALA A 25 -23.65 -5.58 -8.41
N LEU A 26 -23.19 -4.55 -9.13
CA LEU A 26 -23.47 -4.36 -10.55
C LEU A 26 -22.59 -5.23 -11.47
N VAL A 27 -21.49 -5.78 -10.97
CA VAL A 27 -20.55 -6.58 -11.77
C VAL A 27 -20.82 -8.07 -11.58
N ARG A 28 -21.23 -8.73 -12.68
CA ARG A 28 -21.38 -10.20 -12.70
C ARG A 28 -20.05 -10.88 -12.34
N ASP A 29 -20.13 -11.91 -11.50
CA ASP A 29 -19.00 -12.73 -11.05
C ASP A 29 -17.88 -11.93 -10.34
N TRP A 30 -18.25 -10.85 -9.63
CA TRP A 30 -17.28 -10.13 -8.79
C TRP A 30 -16.82 -11.02 -7.61
N PRO A 31 -15.51 -11.27 -7.43
CA PRO A 31 -15.05 -12.16 -6.38
C PRO A 31 -15.30 -11.57 -4.98
N ALA A 32 -16.12 -12.23 -4.16
CA ALA A 32 -16.46 -11.80 -2.79
C ALA A 32 -15.23 -11.50 -1.90
N ARG A 33 -14.11 -12.20 -2.11
CA ARG A 33 -12.85 -11.91 -1.39
C ARG A 33 -12.37 -10.46 -1.59
N ARG A 34 -12.57 -9.87 -2.78
CA ARG A 34 -12.13 -8.49 -3.07
C ARG A 34 -12.94 -7.51 -2.24
N THR A 35 -14.24 -7.73 -2.20
CA THR A 35 -15.17 -6.99 -1.34
C THR A 35 -14.78 -7.10 0.13
N LEU A 36 -14.53 -8.32 0.62
CA LEU A 36 -14.08 -8.53 2.00
C LEU A 36 -12.78 -7.76 2.32
N PHE A 37 -11.77 -7.83 1.45
CA PHE A 37 -10.52 -7.09 1.66
C PHE A 37 -10.74 -5.57 1.63
N PHE A 38 -11.57 -5.07 0.72
CA PHE A 38 -11.87 -3.65 0.63
C PHE A 38 -12.55 -3.15 1.90
N LEU A 39 -13.60 -3.84 2.35
CA LEU A 39 -14.31 -3.50 3.58
C LEU A 39 -13.42 -3.60 4.81
N ALA A 40 -12.57 -4.63 4.90
CA ALA A 40 -11.60 -4.75 5.99
C ALA A 40 -10.62 -3.56 5.98
N GLY A 41 -10.11 -3.17 4.82
CA GLY A 41 -9.26 -1.99 4.67
C GLY A 41 -9.98 -0.69 5.06
N ALA A 42 -11.23 -0.52 4.64
CA ALA A 42 -12.04 0.64 5.00
C ALA A 42 -12.34 0.69 6.50
N ALA A 43 -12.66 -0.45 7.12
CA ALA A 43 -12.88 -0.55 8.57
C ALA A 43 -11.60 -0.17 9.35
N LEU A 44 -10.45 -0.70 8.96
CA LEU A 44 -9.15 -0.34 9.55
C LEU A 44 -8.83 1.15 9.39
N LEU A 45 -9.18 1.74 8.24
CA LEU A 45 -9.00 3.17 8.00
C LEU A 45 -9.90 4.01 8.91
N VAL A 46 -11.18 3.66 9.04
CA VAL A 46 -12.09 4.32 9.97
C VAL A 46 -11.55 4.20 11.40
N THR A 47 -11.17 2.99 11.83
CA THR A 47 -10.58 2.77 13.15
C THR A 47 -9.36 3.63 13.39
N GLY A 48 -8.43 3.73 12.42
CA GLY A 48 -7.26 4.60 12.53
C GLY A 48 -7.63 6.07 12.63
N LEU A 49 -8.56 6.55 11.79
CA LEU A 49 -8.98 7.95 11.77
C LEU A 49 -9.73 8.38 13.04
N THR A 50 -10.48 7.46 13.66
CA THR A 50 -11.24 7.74 14.89
C THR A 50 -10.51 7.34 16.17
N LEU A 51 -9.33 6.74 16.07
CA LEU A 51 -8.53 6.35 17.23
C LEU A 51 -8.08 7.60 17.98
N ASP A 52 -8.35 7.63 19.29
CA ASP A 52 -7.80 8.67 20.16
C ASP A 52 -6.31 8.42 20.36
N ALA A 53 -5.49 9.14 19.58
CA ALA A 53 -4.05 8.97 19.51
C ALA A 53 -3.31 9.79 20.60
N THR A 54 -3.73 9.63 21.86
CA THR A 54 -3.06 10.26 23.00
C THR A 54 -1.74 9.54 23.31
N GLY A 55 -0.63 10.26 23.19
CA GLY A 55 0.71 9.73 23.39
C GLY A 55 1.29 9.03 22.16
N PHE A 56 2.61 8.82 22.19
CA PHE A 56 3.37 8.35 21.02
C PHE A 56 2.97 6.93 20.60
N ARG A 57 2.73 6.03 21.56
CA ARG A 57 2.31 4.65 21.27
C ARG A 57 0.99 4.58 20.49
N ALA A 58 -0.01 5.35 20.91
CA ALA A 58 -1.31 5.39 20.22
C ALA A 58 -1.20 6.07 18.85
N HIS A 59 -0.37 7.11 18.75
CA HIS A 59 -0.02 7.73 17.47
C HIS A 59 0.65 6.73 16.50
N THR A 60 1.59 5.90 16.97
CA THR A 60 2.21 4.86 16.14
C THR A 60 1.18 3.83 15.67
N LEU A 61 0.26 3.41 16.55
CA LEU A 61 -0.83 2.50 16.16
C LEU A 61 -1.73 3.12 15.07
N GLN A 62 -2.10 4.39 15.22
CA GLN A 62 -2.87 5.12 14.22
C GLN A 62 -2.15 5.15 12.86
N HIS A 63 -0.84 5.45 12.85
CA HIS A 63 -0.04 5.48 11.62
C HIS A 63 0.12 4.10 11.00
N LEU A 64 0.24 3.04 11.80
CA LEU A 64 0.30 1.66 11.32
C LEU A 64 -1.01 1.26 10.61
N LEU A 65 -2.16 1.58 11.23
CA LEU A 65 -3.47 1.28 10.66
C LEU A 65 -3.68 2.02 9.34
N ILE A 66 -3.43 3.33 9.32
CA ILE A 66 -3.69 4.21 8.16
C ILE A 66 -2.65 3.99 7.05
N GLY A 67 -1.38 3.81 7.42
CA GLY A 67 -0.25 3.81 6.49
C GLY A 67 0.16 2.45 5.95
N MET A 68 -0.27 1.34 6.58
CA MET A 68 0.14 -0.01 6.16
C MET A 68 -1.05 -0.96 6.02
N LEU A 69 -1.82 -1.17 7.09
CA LEU A 69 -2.84 -2.23 7.13
C LEU A 69 -4.08 -1.89 6.29
N ALA A 70 -4.64 -0.68 6.44
CA ALA A 70 -5.77 -0.25 5.64
C ALA A 70 -5.46 -0.20 4.14
N PRO A 71 -4.35 0.42 3.68
CA PRO A 71 -4.02 0.45 2.27
C PRO A 71 -3.87 -0.94 1.64
N LEU A 72 -3.32 -1.91 2.36
CA LEU A 72 -3.21 -3.28 1.87
C LEU A 72 -4.60 -3.87 1.56
N GLY A 73 -5.55 -3.77 2.48
CA GLY A 73 -6.93 -4.22 2.25
C GLY A 73 -7.61 -3.50 1.08
N LEU A 74 -7.51 -2.17 1.07
CA LEU A 74 -8.09 -1.33 0.01
C LEU A 74 -7.55 -1.70 -1.38
N VAL A 75 -6.24 -1.91 -1.50
CA VAL A 75 -5.58 -2.32 -2.75
C VAL A 75 -6.04 -3.70 -3.20
N LEU A 76 -6.13 -4.67 -2.29
CA LEU A 76 -6.57 -6.04 -2.61
C LEU A 76 -8.03 -6.11 -3.07
N GLY A 77 -8.83 -5.10 -2.68
CA GLY A 77 -10.16 -4.86 -3.22
C GLY A 77 -10.22 -4.53 -4.71
N ALA A 78 -9.11 -4.16 -5.34
CA ALA A 78 -9.03 -3.82 -6.76
C ALA A 78 -10.04 -2.76 -7.23
N PRO A 79 -10.14 -1.61 -6.53
CA PRO A 79 -11.13 -0.57 -6.82
C PRO A 79 -11.00 -0.03 -8.25
N VAL A 80 -9.79 0.03 -8.83
CA VAL A 80 -9.62 0.50 -10.21
C VAL A 80 -10.19 -0.52 -11.20
N THR A 81 -9.98 -1.81 -10.97
CA THR A 81 -10.58 -2.88 -11.78
C THR A 81 -12.09 -2.85 -11.69
N LEU A 82 -12.64 -2.63 -10.50
CA LEU A 82 -14.09 -2.50 -10.31
C LEU A 82 -14.63 -1.31 -11.11
N LEU A 83 -14.00 -0.14 -10.95
CA LEU A 83 -14.37 1.08 -11.65
C LEU A 83 -14.33 0.90 -13.18
N LEU A 84 -13.28 0.28 -13.71
CA LEU A 84 -13.15 0.02 -15.15
C LEU A 84 -14.23 -0.93 -15.70
N ARG A 85 -14.87 -1.74 -14.85
CA ARG A 85 -15.96 -2.65 -15.23
C ARG A 85 -17.34 -2.03 -15.10
N THR A 86 -17.50 -0.97 -14.33
CA THR A 86 -18.81 -0.32 -14.10
C THR A 86 -19.01 0.97 -14.90
N VAL A 87 -17.94 1.69 -15.25
CA VAL A 87 -18.07 2.97 -15.98
C VAL A 87 -18.27 2.78 -17.49
N PRO A 88 -18.92 3.74 -18.17
CA PRO A 88 -18.99 3.77 -19.64
C PRO A 88 -17.62 3.69 -20.33
N ARG A 89 -17.58 3.03 -21.50
CA ARG A 89 -16.35 2.82 -22.28
C ARG A 89 -15.51 4.09 -22.54
N PRO A 90 -16.09 5.29 -22.79
CA PRO A 90 -15.29 6.51 -22.93
C PRO A 90 -14.50 6.86 -21.65
N ILE A 91 -15.14 6.72 -20.48
CA ILE A 91 -14.52 7.00 -19.17
C ILE A 91 -13.46 5.94 -18.87
N ALA A 92 -13.74 4.65 -19.10
CA ALA A 92 -12.76 3.59 -18.93
C ALA A 92 -11.52 3.79 -19.80
N ARG A 93 -11.69 4.28 -21.04
CA ARG A 93 -10.56 4.65 -21.93
C ARG A 93 -9.75 5.82 -21.39
N LEU A 94 -10.40 6.83 -20.79
CA LEU A 94 -9.73 7.96 -20.17
C LEU A 94 -8.89 7.51 -18.96
N ILE A 95 -9.46 6.72 -18.05
CA ILE A 95 -8.74 6.15 -16.90
C ILE A 95 -7.53 5.34 -17.39
N GLY A 96 -7.73 4.48 -18.39
CA GLY A 96 -6.65 3.71 -18.99
C GLY A 96 -5.55 4.58 -19.63
N ARG A 97 -5.89 5.75 -20.21
CA ARG A 97 -4.91 6.72 -20.73
C ARG A 97 -4.14 7.39 -19.60
N THR A 98 -4.82 7.82 -18.54
CA THR A 98 -4.20 8.43 -17.35
C THR A 98 -3.20 7.48 -16.70
N LEU A 99 -3.54 6.19 -16.58
CA LEU A 99 -2.63 5.16 -16.05
C LEU A 99 -1.35 5.00 -16.88
N ARG A 100 -1.38 5.34 -18.18
CA ARG A 100 -0.21 5.32 -19.08
C ARG A 100 0.55 6.66 -19.12
N HIS A 101 0.15 7.64 -18.32
CA HIS A 101 0.83 8.93 -18.27
C HIS A 101 2.21 8.78 -17.61
N ARG A 102 3.22 9.53 -18.10
CA ARG A 102 4.60 9.45 -17.61
C ARG A 102 4.72 9.70 -16.11
N LEU A 103 3.93 10.63 -15.57
CA LEU A 103 3.90 10.90 -14.13
C LEU A 103 3.40 9.71 -13.32
N VAL A 104 2.36 9.01 -13.80
CA VAL A 104 1.87 7.79 -13.14
C VAL A 104 2.93 6.71 -13.19
N HIS A 105 3.70 6.59 -14.28
CA HIS A 105 4.82 5.66 -14.35
C HIS A 105 5.97 6.00 -13.39
N LEU A 106 6.28 7.29 -13.22
CA LEU A 106 7.31 7.74 -12.29
C LEU A 106 6.92 7.41 -10.84
N ILE A 107 5.66 7.67 -10.48
CA ILE A 107 5.11 7.42 -9.15
C ILE A 107 4.93 5.92 -8.91
N ALA A 108 4.48 5.15 -9.92
CA ALA A 108 4.31 3.70 -9.86
C ALA A 108 5.63 2.91 -9.98
N ASN A 109 6.78 3.59 -9.99
CA ASN A 109 8.08 2.94 -9.85
C ASN A 109 8.23 2.44 -8.40
N PRO A 110 8.62 1.18 -8.17
CA PRO A 110 8.73 0.62 -6.82
C PRO A 110 9.73 1.38 -5.94
N VAL A 111 10.78 1.96 -6.51
CA VAL A 111 11.76 2.79 -5.77
C VAL A 111 11.12 4.09 -5.33
N THR A 112 10.34 4.75 -6.18
CA THR A 112 9.61 5.97 -5.81
C THR A 112 8.57 5.68 -4.74
N ALA A 113 7.80 4.59 -4.89
CA ALA A 113 6.81 4.18 -3.90
C ALA A 113 7.46 3.88 -2.53
N LEU A 114 8.60 3.16 -2.54
CA LEU A 114 9.40 2.91 -1.35
C LEU A 114 9.91 4.22 -0.73
N ALA A 115 10.47 5.12 -1.52
CA ALA A 115 11.00 6.39 -1.03
C ALA A 115 9.91 7.27 -0.40
N LEU A 116 8.72 7.33 -0.99
CA LEU A 116 7.58 8.07 -0.43
C LEU A 116 7.10 7.45 0.89
N ASN A 117 7.11 6.12 0.99
CA ASN A 117 6.66 5.39 2.17
C ASN A 117 7.69 5.52 3.32
N LEU A 118 8.93 5.08 3.10
CA LEU A 118 10.00 5.12 4.11
C LEU A 118 10.43 6.56 4.44
N GLY A 119 10.47 7.43 3.43
CA GLY A 119 10.78 8.85 3.60
C GLY A 119 9.75 9.56 4.46
N GLY A 120 8.46 9.21 4.35
CA GLY A 120 7.41 9.74 5.23
C GLY A 120 7.63 9.37 6.70
N VAL A 121 7.96 8.09 6.96
CA VAL A 121 8.29 7.61 8.31
C VAL A 121 9.55 8.31 8.85
N ALA A 122 10.61 8.39 8.05
CA ALA A 122 11.85 9.05 8.43
C ALA A 122 11.63 10.54 8.73
N LEU A 123 10.92 11.28 7.87
CA LEU A 123 10.62 12.70 8.11
C LEU A 123 9.80 12.90 9.38
N LEU A 124 8.78 12.07 9.62
CA LEU A 124 7.92 12.20 10.79
C LEU A 124 8.71 12.09 12.11
N HIS A 125 9.68 11.18 12.16
CA HIS A 125 10.37 10.80 13.39
C HIS A 125 11.76 11.42 13.56
N LEU A 126 12.44 11.79 12.46
CA LEU A 126 13.78 12.41 12.50
C LEU A 126 13.74 13.94 12.47
N THR A 127 12.55 14.53 12.41
CA THR A 127 12.36 15.99 12.41
C THR A 127 11.36 16.40 13.48
N ALA A 128 11.14 17.71 13.64
CA ALA A 128 10.11 18.26 14.52
C ALA A 128 8.67 18.03 14.02
N LEU A 129 8.46 17.20 12.99
CA LEU A 129 7.14 16.96 12.40
C LEU A 129 6.21 16.23 13.37
N TYR A 130 6.66 15.21 14.09
CA TYR A 130 5.81 14.54 15.09
C TYR A 130 5.26 15.52 16.15
N PRO A 131 6.08 16.30 16.88
CA PRO A 131 5.56 17.29 17.83
C PRO A 131 4.70 18.38 17.19
N ALA A 132 4.88 18.67 15.90
CA ALA A 132 4.04 19.62 15.18
C ALA A 132 2.64 19.02 14.90
N THR A 133 2.55 17.73 14.53
CA THR A 133 1.26 17.07 14.28
C THR A 133 0.38 16.99 15.53
N THR A 134 0.96 16.95 16.73
CA THR A 134 0.18 16.93 17.98
C THR A 134 -0.42 18.29 18.34
N ARG A 135 0.10 19.37 17.75
CA ARG A 135 -0.34 20.75 17.98
C ARG A 135 -1.26 21.26 16.88
N GLU A 136 -1.02 20.82 15.64
CA GLU A 136 -1.70 21.33 14.44
C GLU A 136 -2.53 20.24 13.75
N PRO A 137 -3.87 20.23 13.90
CA PRO A 137 -4.74 19.20 13.34
C PRO A 137 -4.67 19.09 11.80
N ALA A 138 -4.49 20.23 11.11
CA ALA A 138 -4.36 20.24 9.66
C ALA A 138 -3.08 19.53 9.19
N LEU A 139 -2.00 19.65 9.97
CA LEU A 139 -0.74 18.96 9.69
C LEU A 139 -0.86 17.46 10.00
N ALA A 140 -1.55 17.08 11.09
CA ALA A 140 -1.87 15.69 11.38
C ALA A 140 -2.65 15.03 10.23
N LEU A 141 -3.69 15.71 9.72
CA LEU A 141 -4.45 15.23 8.57
C LEU A 141 -3.58 15.08 7.32
N LEU A 142 -2.73 16.06 7.03
CA LEU A 142 -1.81 16.00 5.88
C LEU A 142 -0.87 14.79 5.99
N VAL A 143 -0.35 14.52 7.18
CA VAL A 143 0.48 13.33 7.45
C VAL A 143 -0.34 12.06 7.25
N HIS A 144 -1.56 11.95 7.80
CA HIS A 144 -2.41 10.78 7.57
C HIS A 144 -2.73 10.54 6.10
N VAL A 145 -3.02 11.61 5.34
CA VAL A 145 -3.24 11.52 3.88
C VAL A 145 -1.97 11.03 3.18
N HIS A 146 -0.80 11.58 3.52
CA HIS A 146 0.47 11.12 2.96
C HIS A 146 0.73 9.63 3.25
N PHE A 147 0.53 9.21 4.50
CA PHE A 147 0.73 7.81 4.92
C PHE A 147 -0.24 6.88 4.19
N LEU A 148 -1.52 7.23 4.09
CA LEU A 148 -2.52 6.45 3.34
C LEU A 148 -2.15 6.34 1.86
N LEU A 149 -1.82 7.46 1.20
CA LEU A 149 -1.51 7.49 -0.22
C LEU A 149 -0.21 6.76 -0.55
N SER A 150 0.84 6.98 0.24
CA SER A 150 2.14 6.31 0.06
C SER A 150 2.05 4.82 0.34
N GLY A 151 1.35 4.42 1.40
CA GLY A 151 1.06 3.01 1.73
C GLY A 151 0.24 2.31 0.65
N TYR A 152 -0.80 2.97 0.14
CA TYR A 152 -1.63 2.45 -0.96
C TYR A 152 -0.79 2.25 -2.22
N LEU A 153 0.00 3.27 -2.57
CA LEU A 153 0.90 3.21 -3.72
C LEU A 153 1.91 2.06 -3.58
N PHE A 154 2.55 1.94 -2.43
CA PHE A 154 3.53 0.87 -2.16
C PHE A 154 2.89 -0.51 -2.26
N ALA A 155 1.78 -0.74 -1.57
CA ALA A 155 1.04 -2.01 -1.64
C ALA A 155 0.57 -2.33 -3.06
N TRP A 156 0.09 -1.34 -3.82
CA TRP A 156 -0.34 -1.52 -5.21
C TRP A 156 0.80 -1.86 -6.17
N VAL A 157 1.97 -1.21 -6.02
CA VAL A 157 3.14 -1.48 -6.86
C VAL A 157 3.71 -2.87 -6.56
N VAL A 158 3.75 -3.26 -5.28
CA VAL A 158 4.28 -4.56 -4.84
C VAL A 158 3.30 -5.68 -5.19
N ALA A 159 2.08 -5.68 -4.65
CA ALA A 159 1.15 -6.82 -4.71
C ALA A 159 -0.22 -6.50 -5.33
N GLY A 160 -0.48 -5.27 -5.77
CA GLY A 160 -1.81 -4.86 -6.17
C GLY A 160 -2.42 -5.68 -7.32
N PRO A 161 -3.69 -6.07 -7.28
CA PRO A 161 -4.35 -6.75 -8.39
C PRO A 161 -4.71 -5.83 -9.56
N ASP A 162 -4.78 -4.52 -9.30
CA ASP A 162 -5.18 -3.53 -10.31
C ASP A 162 -4.15 -3.34 -11.43
N PRO A 163 -4.57 -2.92 -12.64
CA PRO A 163 -3.68 -2.72 -13.77
C PRO A 163 -2.59 -1.70 -13.47
N ALA A 164 -1.33 -2.12 -13.58
CA ALA A 164 -0.15 -1.27 -13.38
C ALA A 164 0.72 -1.28 -14.64
N PRO A 165 0.63 -0.23 -15.48
CA PRO A 165 1.43 -0.12 -16.70
C PRO A 165 2.93 -0.15 -16.39
N ARG A 166 3.62 -1.19 -16.91
CA ARG A 166 5.05 -1.52 -16.67
C ARG A 166 5.39 -1.99 -15.25
N ARG A 167 4.48 -2.73 -14.60
CA ARG A 167 4.80 -3.35 -13.30
C ARG A 167 6.11 -4.15 -13.38
N PRO A 168 7.08 -3.91 -12.48
CA PRO A 168 8.34 -4.63 -12.44
C PRO A 168 8.17 -6.14 -12.26
N PRO A 169 9.15 -6.96 -12.67
CA PRO A 169 9.13 -8.40 -12.40
C PRO A 169 9.08 -8.68 -10.89
N VAL A 170 8.57 -9.85 -10.50
CA VAL A 170 8.41 -10.22 -9.06
C VAL A 170 9.72 -10.09 -8.27
N PRO A 171 10.90 -10.52 -8.76
CA PRO A 171 12.15 -10.37 -8.03
C PRO A 171 12.46 -8.91 -7.64
N ALA A 172 12.26 -7.95 -8.54
CA ALA A 172 12.50 -6.53 -8.22
C ALA A 172 11.56 -6.02 -7.12
N ARG A 173 10.32 -6.51 -7.09
CA ARG A 173 9.33 -6.17 -6.05
C ARG A 173 9.67 -6.82 -4.71
N LEU A 174 10.17 -8.06 -4.72
CA LEU A 174 10.67 -8.74 -3.53
C LEU A 174 11.89 -8.02 -2.93
N VAL A 175 12.81 -7.53 -3.77
CA VAL A 175 13.95 -6.71 -3.29
C VAL A 175 13.46 -5.46 -2.59
N VAL A 176 12.55 -4.71 -3.22
CA VAL A 176 12.01 -3.48 -2.63
C VAL A 176 11.22 -3.74 -1.35
N LEU A 177 10.45 -4.83 -1.30
CA LEU A 177 9.79 -5.30 -0.07
C LEU A 177 10.81 -5.65 1.02
N GLY A 178 11.90 -6.34 0.68
CA GLY A 178 12.97 -6.67 1.63
C GLY A 178 13.68 -5.43 2.18
N VAL A 179 13.86 -4.39 1.36
CA VAL A 179 14.39 -3.09 1.83
C VAL A 179 13.42 -2.40 2.79
N ALA A 180 12.11 -2.47 2.52
CA ALA A 180 11.10 -1.94 3.43
C ALA A 180 11.13 -2.64 4.79
N ILE A 181 11.18 -3.98 4.79
CA ILE A 181 11.28 -4.79 6.01
C ILE A 181 12.53 -4.41 6.80
N ALA A 182 13.69 -4.41 6.14
CA ALA A 182 14.94 -4.03 6.78
C ALA A 182 14.90 -2.63 7.39
N PHE A 183 14.28 -1.66 6.69
CA PHE A 183 14.08 -0.33 7.21
C PHE A 183 13.18 -0.34 8.45
N HIS A 184 11.99 -0.94 8.42
CA HIS A 184 11.07 -0.93 9.56
C HIS A 184 11.69 -1.64 10.78
N SER A 185 12.37 -2.77 10.58
CA SER A 185 13.04 -3.47 11.67
C SER A 185 14.15 -2.62 12.29
N VAL A 186 15.08 -2.08 11.48
CA VAL A 186 16.21 -1.27 11.98
C VAL A 186 15.71 0.03 12.59
N PHE A 187 14.78 0.73 11.92
CA PHE A 187 14.23 1.99 12.41
C PHE A 187 13.53 1.81 13.76
N SER A 188 12.78 0.72 13.93
CA SER A 188 12.16 0.38 15.22
C SER A 188 13.19 0.07 16.29
N GLN A 189 14.28 -0.63 15.96
CA GLN A 189 15.35 -0.91 16.92
C GLN A 189 16.09 0.37 17.34
N LEU A 190 16.38 1.28 16.41
CA LEU A 190 16.99 2.57 16.72
C LEU A 190 16.09 3.41 17.63
N LEU A 191 14.79 3.42 17.35
CA LEU A 191 13.79 4.08 18.16
C LEU A 191 13.70 3.48 19.57
N TYR A 192 13.66 2.15 19.67
CA TYR A 192 13.61 1.41 20.94
C TYR A 192 14.85 1.66 21.81
N ALA A 193 16.04 1.61 21.19
CA ALA A 193 17.32 1.88 21.83
C ALA A 193 17.48 3.36 22.21
N GLY A 194 16.62 4.22 21.68
CA GLY A 194 16.64 5.64 21.96
C GLY A 194 17.73 6.43 21.25
N LEU A 195 18.20 5.91 20.12
CA LEU A 195 19.18 6.56 19.26
C LEU A 195 18.54 7.63 18.35
N ILE A 196 17.21 7.61 18.23
CA ILE A 196 16.43 8.68 17.60
C ILE A 196 15.91 9.59 18.70
N ASP A 197 16.29 10.86 18.61
CA ASP A 197 15.89 11.91 19.57
C ASP A 197 14.43 12.31 19.31
N LEU A 198 13.54 11.85 20.19
CA LEU A 198 12.12 12.22 20.19
C LEU A 198 11.77 12.72 21.59
N PRO A 199 11.08 13.87 21.71
CA PRO A 199 10.72 14.46 22.99
C PRO A 199 9.49 13.76 23.60
N VAL A 200 9.63 12.46 23.92
CA VAL A 200 8.57 11.60 24.47
C VAL A 200 9.12 10.73 25.61
N PRO A 201 8.30 10.31 26.57
CA PRO A 201 8.73 9.41 27.64
C PRO A 201 9.28 8.09 27.10
N ASP A 202 10.31 7.53 27.76
CA ASP A 202 10.97 6.29 27.35
C ASP A 202 10.01 5.11 27.19
N GLN A 203 9.05 4.99 28.11
CA GLN A 203 8.04 3.93 28.07
C GLN A 203 7.15 4.04 26.83
N GLU A 204 6.73 5.24 26.46
CA GLU A 204 5.93 5.46 25.26
C GLU A 204 6.74 5.22 23.99
N ARG A 205 7.99 5.68 23.96
CA ARG A 205 8.91 5.45 22.84
C ARG A 205 9.12 3.96 22.57
N ARG A 206 9.44 3.18 23.61
CA ARG A 206 9.61 1.73 23.50
C ARG A 206 8.33 1.04 23.05
N GLY A 207 7.19 1.43 23.62
CA GLY A 207 5.89 0.88 23.23
C GLY A 207 5.51 1.21 21.78
N GLY A 208 5.82 2.41 21.29
CA GLY A 208 5.65 2.77 19.88
C GLY A 208 6.60 2.01 18.97
N ALA A 209 7.88 1.86 19.36
CA ALA A 209 8.86 1.08 18.63
C ALA A 209 8.47 -0.40 18.51
N GLU A 210 7.96 -1.01 19.57
CA GLU A 210 7.44 -2.39 19.55
C GLU A 210 6.26 -2.52 18.58
N LEU A 211 5.31 -1.59 18.59
CA LEU A 211 4.19 -1.60 17.65
C LEU A 211 4.65 -1.42 16.20
N MET A 212 5.65 -0.57 15.97
CA MET A 212 6.22 -0.37 14.63
C MET A 212 6.96 -1.63 14.16
N TYR A 213 7.69 -2.31 15.04
CA TYR A 213 8.41 -3.54 14.73
C TYR A 213 7.44 -4.67 14.40
N TYR A 214 6.60 -5.08 15.35
CA TYR A 214 5.71 -6.23 15.17
C TYR A 214 4.55 -5.93 14.21
N GLY A 215 4.01 -4.72 14.27
CA GLY A 215 2.95 -4.29 13.37
C GLY A 215 3.44 -4.17 11.91
N GLY A 216 4.65 -3.63 11.73
CA GLY A 216 5.33 -3.58 10.44
C GLY A 216 5.54 -4.97 9.86
N ASP A 217 6.12 -5.88 10.65
CA ASP A 217 6.34 -7.28 10.25
C ASP A 217 5.03 -7.95 9.80
N VAL A 218 3.94 -7.79 10.56
CA VAL A 218 2.63 -8.35 10.18
C VAL A 218 2.15 -7.78 8.85
N ALA A 219 2.18 -6.46 8.67
CA ALA A 219 1.72 -5.82 7.45
C ALA A 219 2.55 -6.24 6.22
N GLU A 220 3.87 -6.34 6.38
CA GLU A 220 4.80 -6.72 5.31
C GLU A 220 4.72 -8.21 4.97
N LEU A 221 4.51 -9.09 5.95
CA LEU A 221 4.23 -10.51 5.72
C LEU A 221 2.91 -10.72 4.97
N LEU A 222 1.86 -9.96 5.32
CA LEU A 222 0.60 -9.99 4.58
C LEU A 222 0.78 -9.50 3.14
N LEU A 223 1.57 -8.45 2.93
CA LEU A 223 1.89 -7.93 1.60
C LEU A 223 2.74 -8.94 0.79
N ALA A 224 3.71 -9.61 1.43
CA ALA A 224 4.49 -10.68 0.83
C ALA A 224 3.60 -11.85 0.40
N ALA A 225 2.69 -12.28 1.29
CA ALA A 225 1.73 -13.33 1.01
C ALA A 225 0.82 -12.96 -0.18
N ALA A 226 0.35 -11.71 -0.23
CA ALA A 226 -0.43 -11.21 -1.36
C ALA A 226 0.37 -11.23 -2.68
N LEU A 227 1.64 -10.82 -2.64
CA LEU A 227 2.53 -10.86 -3.81
C LEU A 227 2.72 -12.29 -4.32
N VAL A 228 3.01 -13.23 -3.42
CA VAL A 228 3.22 -14.65 -3.76
C VAL A 228 1.93 -15.29 -4.27
N ALA A 229 0.79 -15.08 -3.60
CA ALA A 229 -0.51 -15.61 -4.02
C ALA A 229 -0.96 -15.06 -5.39
N GLY A 230 -0.55 -13.83 -5.72
CA GLY A 230 -0.79 -13.22 -7.03
C GLY A 230 0.21 -13.63 -8.12
N TRP A 231 1.30 -14.31 -7.76
CA TRP A 231 2.37 -14.63 -8.71
C TRP A 231 2.00 -15.81 -9.61
N ARG A 232 2.12 -15.59 -10.91
CA ARG A 232 2.06 -16.64 -11.94
C ARG A 232 3.37 -16.64 -12.73
N PRO A 233 4.31 -17.56 -12.44
CA PRO A 233 5.52 -17.70 -13.23
C PRO A 233 5.15 -17.92 -14.70
N ARG A 234 5.75 -17.17 -15.62
CA ARG A 234 5.61 -17.45 -17.06
C ARG A 234 6.24 -18.82 -17.31
N GLN A 235 5.43 -19.81 -17.65
CA GLN A 235 5.96 -21.08 -18.14
C GLN A 235 6.67 -20.78 -19.47
N GLY A 236 7.99 -20.98 -19.50
CA GLY A 236 8.77 -20.80 -20.72
C GLY A 236 8.20 -21.73 -21.79
N VAL A 237 7.81 -21.16 -22.94
CA VAL A 237 7.48 -21.95 -24.12
C VAL A 237 8.75 -22.73 -24.45
N LYS A 238 8.76 -24.04 -24.16
CA LYS A 238 9.76 -24.95 -24.72
C LYS A 238 9.53 -24.90 -26.22
N THR A 239 10.31 -24.10 -26.94
CA THR A 239 10.41 -24.18 -28.39
C THR A 239 10.98 -25.55 -28.70
N THR A 240 10.10 -26.52 -28.94
CA THR A 240 10.46 -27.79 -29.54
C THR A 240 11.01 -27.44 -30.92
N ARG A 241 12.34 -27.32 -31.00
CA ARG A 241 13.06 -27.11 -32.25
C ARG A 241 12.90 -28.42 -33.02
N THR A 242 11.86 -28.51 -33.84
CA THR A 242 11.70 -29.57 -34.83
C THR A 242 12.95 -29.49 -35.71
N GLN A 243 13.92 -30.38 -35.48
CA GLN A 243 14.99 -30.62 -36.43
C GLN A 243 14.32 -31.16 -37.70
N SER A 244 14.02 -30.25 -38.63
CA SER A 244 13.65 -30.65 -39.98
C SER A 244 14.90 -31.23 -40.60
N SER A 245 14.83 -32.53 -40.87
CA SER A 245 15.83 -33.37 -41.48
C SER A 245 16.33 -32.79 -42.80
N SER A 246 17.45 -32.05 -42.78
CA SER A 246 18.23 -31.78 -43.99
C SER A 246 19.25 -32.92 -44.18
N LEU A 247 18.73 -34.12 -44.45
CA LEU A 247 19.51 -35.26 -44.96
C LEU A 247 19.21 -35.56 -46.44
N PHE A 248 18.50 -34.66 -47.11
CA PHE A 248 18.38 -34.60 -48.57
C PHE A 248 19.08 -33.32 -49.06
N LEU A 249 20.41 -33.30 -49.05
CA LEU A 249 21.26 -32.53 -49.98
C LEU A 249 22.74 -32.68 -49.58
N LYS A 250 23.25 -33.91 -49.71
CA LYS A 250 24.68 -34.14 -49.98
C LYS A 250 24.69 -35.19 -51.08
N MET A 251 24.44 -34.76 -52.31
CA MET A 251 25.48 -34.60 -53.34
C MET A 251 26.37 -35.85 -53.43
N ARG A 252 26.28 -36.48 -54.61
CA ARG A 252 27.17 -37.49 -55.21
C ARG A 252 26.85 -38.94 -54.92
#